data_AF-A0A931W534-F1
#
_entry.id   AF-A0A931W534-F1
#
_cell.length_a   1.000
_cell.length_b   1.000
_cell.length_c   1.000
_cell.angle_alpha   90.00
_cell.angle_beta   90.00
_cell.angle_gamma   90.00
#
_symmetry.space_group_name_H-M   'P 1'
#
loop_
_entity.id
_entity.type
_entity.pdbx_description
1 polymer ?
#
loop_
_entity_poly.entity_id
_entity_poly.type
_entity_poly.pdbx_seq_one_letter_code
_entity_poly.pdbx_strand_id
1 'polypeptide(L)'
;MNPSNSQVPPHGQPGGAGFSLTELLIAVTILGALIAIALPMFNSYKDQQNVSLAINDLRLIDNQIKSYKMSNEQLPDALTQVPQGDRKDPWGRLYEYLKIEGDEKATKGNVRKDKATNPINADFDLY
;
A
#
# COMPACT_ATOMS: atom_id res chain seq x y z
N MET A 1 62.74 -51.47 40.28
CA MET A 1 61.45 -50.93 40.73
C MET A 1 60.72 -50.32 39.53
N ASN A 2 59.42 -50.63 39.40
CA ASN A 2 58.46 -50.19 38.37
C ASN A 2 57.95 -48.74 38.69
N PRO A 3 57.03 -48.15 37.90
CA PRO A 3 57.25 -47.08 36.92
C PRO A 3 56.57 -45.75 37.35
N SER A 4 56.64 -44.67 36.55
CA SER A 4 55.59 -43.64 36.56
C SER A 4 55.62 -42.81 35.28
N ASN A 5 54.88 -43.32 34.30
CA ASN A 5 54.39 -42.58 33.16
C ASN A 5 53.37 -41.54 33.68
N SER A 6 53.79 -40.31 33.94
CA SER A 6 52.88 -39.21 34.32
C SER A 6 52.41 -38.51 33.06
N GLN A 7 51.39 -39.11 32.46
CA GLN A 7 50.65 -38.60 31.32
C GLN A 7 50.27 -37.12 31.54
N VAL A 8 50.56 -36.29 30.55
CA VAL A 8 50.02 -34.92 30.44
C VAL A 8 48.50 -35.03 30.43
N PRO A 9 47.75 -34.28 31.27
CA PRO A 9 46.30 -34.35 31.26
C PRO A 9 45.78 -33.98 29.87
N PRO A 10 44.85 -34.76 29.29
CA PRO A 10 44.25 -34.45 28.01
C PRO A 10 43.61 -33.06 28.10
N HIS A 11 43.91 -32.21 27.13
CA HIS A 11 43.22 -30.94 26.94
C HIS A 11 41.74 -31.25 26.80
N GLY A 12 40.94 -30.82 27.78
CA GLY A 12 39.49 -30.88 27.69
C GLY A 12 39.08 -30.14 26.43
N GLN A 13 38.72 -30.90 25.38
CA GLN A 13 38.20 -30.32 24.16
C GLN A 13 36.95 -29.52 24.56
N PRO A 14 36.87 -28.22 24.20
CA PRO A 14 35.61 -27.52 24.33
C PRO A 14 34.64 -28.20 23.38
N GLY A 15 33.74 -29.03 23.92
CA GLY A 15 32.67 -29.62 23.15
C GLY A 15 31.87 -28.48 22.53
N GLY A 16 31.86 -28.39 21.20
CA GLY A 16 31.07 -27.40 20.49
C GLY A 16 29.61 -27.54 20.92
N ALA A 17 29.08 -26.51 21.56
CA ALA A 17 27.69 -26.48 21.98
C ALA A 17 26.81 -26.42 20.72
N GLY A 18 26.19 -27.55 20.37
CA GLY A 18 25.13 -27.59 19.37
C GLY A 18 23.79 -27.21 19.98
N PHE A 19 22.92 -26.57 19.20
CA PHE A 19 21.54 -26.31 19.61
C PHE A 19 20.78 -27.62 19.80
N SER A 20 19.96 -27.68 20.84
CA SER A 20 19.04 -28.79 21.08
C SER A 20 17.80 -28.69 20.18
N LEU A 21 17.17 -29.84 19.92
CA LEU A 21 15.90 -29.89 19.18
C LEU A 21 14.79 -29.14 19.93
N THR A 22 14.80 -29.17 21.27
CA THR A 22 13.79 -28.49 22.08
C THR A 22 13.94 -26.97 22.03
N GLU A 23 15.16 -26.44 21.98
CA GLU A 23 15.39 -25.00 21.78
C GLU A 23 14.85 -24.52 20.43
N LEU A 24 15.06 -25.28 19.36
CA LEU A 24 14.50 -24.95 18.05
C LEU A 24 12.97 -24.96 18.08
N LEU A 25 12.37 -25.96 18.73
CA LEU A 25 10.90 -26.06 18.86
C LEU A 25 10.30 -24.88 19.62
N ILE A 26 10.92 -24.47 20.74
CA ILE A 26 10.47 -23.30 21.50
C ILE A 26 10.64 -22.03 20.66
N ALA A 27 11.76 -21.87 19.96
CA ALA A 27 12.02 -20.71 19.11
C ALA A 27 10.97 -20.55 18.00
N VAL A 28 10.70 -21.60 17.23
CA VAL A 28 9.70 -21.51 16.14
C VAL A 28 8.28 -21.34 16.68
N THR A 29 7.99 -21.88 17.87
CA THR A 29 6.69 -21.68 18.53
C THR A 29 6.48 -20.21 18.90
N ILE A 30 7.49 -19.57 19.50
CA ILE A 30 7.44 -18.15 19.84
C ILE A 30 7.32 -17.30 18.57
N LEU A 31 8.12 -17.58 17.54
CA LEU A 31 8.02 -16.88 16.25
C LEU A 31 6.63 -17.01 15.63
N GLY A 32 6.05 -18.21 15.61
CA GLY A 32 4.71 -18.46 15.07
C GLY A 32 3.63 -17.67 15.83
N ALA A 33 3.72 -17.63 17.16
CA ALA A 33 2.80 -16.85 17.99
C ALA A 33 2.89 -15.33 17.69
N LEU A 34 4.10 -14.81 17.50
CA LEU A 34 4.30 -13.39 17.13
C LEU A 34 3.74 -13.08 15.74
N ILE A 35 4.00 -13.94 14.74
CA ILE A 35 3.50 -13.77 13.37
C ILE A 35 1.97 -13.77 13.33
N ALA A 36 1.32 -14.64 14.12
CA ALA A 36 -0.13 -14.72 14.19
C ALA A 36 -0.79 -13.39 14.60
N ILE A 37 -0.13 -12.58 15.44
CA ILE A 37 -0.59 -11.25 15.85
C ILE A 37 -0.14 -10.17 14.85
N ALA A 38 1.07 -10.29 14.31
CA ALA A 38 1.68 -9.29 13.44
C ALA A 38 0.96 -9.15 12.09
N LEU A 39 0.57 -10.26 11.45
CA LEU A 39 -0.06 -10.26 10.13
C LEU A 39 -1.39 -9.47 10.05
N PRO A 40 -2.40 -9.71 10.92
CA PRO A 40 -3.65 -8.95 10.85
C PRO A 40 -3.44 -7.47 11.15
N MET A 41 -2.52 -7.14 12.06
CA MET A 41 -2.15 -5.75 12.33
C MET A 41 -1.58 -5.08 11.08
N PHE A 42 -0.60 -5.72 10.43
CA PHE A 42 0.06 -5.18 9.24
C PHE A 42 -0.91 -4.90 8.08
N ASN A 43 -1.88 -5.79 7.85
CA ASN A 43 -2.88 -5.60 6.78
C ASN A 43 -3.72 -4.32 6.99
N SER A 44 -4.21 -4.09 8.21
CA SER A 44 -4.98 -2.88 8.52
C SER A 44 -4.17 -1.60 8.36
N TYR A 45 -2.87 -1.63 8.70
CA TYR A 45 -1.96 -0.50 8.47
C TYR A 45 -1.74 -0.24 6.98
N LYS A 46 -1.55 -1.31 6.19
CA LYS A 46 -1.37 -1.20 4.74
C LYS A 46 -2.61 -0.59 4.08
N ASP A 47 -3.81 -0.98 4.49
CA ASP A 47 -5.06 -0.41 3.96
C ASP A 47 -5.20 1.07 4.26
N GLN A 48 -4.84 1.51 5.48
CA GLN A 48 -4.83 2.94 5.83
C GLN A 48 -3.81 3.73 5.01
N GLN A 49 -2.62 3.16 4.77
CA GLN A 49 -1.62 3.77 3.91
C GLN A 49 -2.11 3.87 2.46
N ASN A 50 -2.72 2.81 1.93
CA ASN A 50 -3.30 2.81 0.59
C ASN A 50 -4.38 3.90 0.46
N VAL A 51 -5.28 4.03 1.44
CA VAL A 51 -6.28 5.11 1.43
C VAL A 51 -5.61 6.49 1.47
N SER A 52 -4.59 6.69 2.30
CA SER A 52 -3.87 7.96 2.39
C SER A 52 -3.16 8.32 1.08
N LEU A 53 -2.51 7.36 0.43
CA LEU A 53 -1.89 7.52 -0.88
C LEU A 53 -2.92 7.89 -1.93
N ALA A 54 -4.04 7.16 -1.99
CA ALA A 54 -5.10 7.43 -2.94
C ALA A 54 -5.69 8.83 -2.80
N ILE A 55 -5.87 9.33 -1.57
CA ILE A 55 -6.33 10.70 -1.31
C ILE A 55 -5.31 11.73 -1.81
N ASN A 56 -4.02 11.49 -1.60
CA ASN A 56 -2.97 12.40 -2.06
C ASN A 56 -2.88 12.42 -3.58
N ASP A 57 -3.03 11.26 -4.22
CA ASP A 57 -3.07 11.12 -5.67
C ASP A 57 -4.27 11.86 -6.26
N LEU A 58 -5.47 11.70 -5.69
CA LEU A 58 -6.67 12.44 -6.10
C LEU A 58 -6.46 13.95 -6.02
N ARG A 59 -5.87 14.45 -4.93
CA ARG A 59 -5.54 15.88 -4.79
C ARG A 59 -4.53 16.36 -5.82
N LEU A 60 -3.54 15.54 -6.14
CA LEU A 60 -2.55 15.86 -7.15
C LEU A 60 -3.22 16.00 -8.52
N ILE A 61 -4.01 15.01 -8.92
CA ILE A 61 -4.71 14.99 -10.21
C ILE A 61 -5.72 16.14 -10.29
N ASP A 62 -6.51 16.38 -9.25
CA ASP A 62 -7.45 17.52 -9.14
C ASP A 62 -6.74 18.86 -9.39
N ASN A 63 -5.59 19.08 -8.76
CA ASN A 63 -4.79 20.28 -8.98
C ASN A 63 -4.32 20.38 -10.44
N GLN A 64 -3.90 19.29 -11.06
CA GLN A 64 -3.50 19.30 -12.48
C GLN A 64 -4.67 19.62 -13.41
N ILE A 65 -5.87 19.07 -13.15
CA ILE A 65 -7.09 19.38 -13.89
C ILE A 65 -7.41 20.88 -13.78
N LYS A 66 -7.36 21.44 -12.58
CA LYS A 66 -7.61 22.87 -12.34
C LYS A 66 -6.56 23.76 -13.01
N SER A 67 -5.28 23.38 -12.94
CA SER A 67 -4.22 24.08 -13.68
C SER A 67 -4.44 24.03 -15.18
N TYR A 68 -4.84 22.88 -15.74
CA TYR A 68 -5.19 22.75 -17.15
C TYR A 68 -6.33 23.68 -17.54
N LYS A 69 -7.40 23.73 -16.74
CA LYS A 69 -8.52 24.65 -16.96
C LYS A 69 -8.07 26.11 -16.93
N MET A 70 -7.19 26.48 -16.01
CA MET A 70 -6.68 27.85 -15.92
C MET A 70 -5.86 28.25 -17.16
N SER A 71 -5.12 27.31 -17.76
CA SER A 71 -4.30 27.58 -18.94
C SER A 71 -5.05 27.51 -20.27
N ASN A 72 -6.10 26.69 -20.36
CA ASN A 72 -6.83 26.43 -21.61
C ASN A 72 -8.27 26.97 -21.60
N GLU A 73 -8.69 27.62 -20.51
CA GLU A 73 -10.05 28.11 -20.25
C GLU A 73 -11.14 27.01 -20.28
N GLN A 74 -10.74 25.74 -20.39
CA GLN A 74 -11.62 24.59 -20.52
C GLN A 74 -11.07 23.40 -19.72
N LEU A 75 -11.96 22.61 -19.12
CA LEU A 75 -11.60 21.31 -18.53
C LEU A 75 -11.10 20.32 -19.61
N PRO A 76 -10.14 19.44 -19.26
CA PRO A 76 -9.68 18.39 -20.16
C PRO A 76 -10.84 17.45 -20.52
N ASP A 77 -10.87 16.94 -21.74
CA ASP A 77 -11.83 15.93 -22.18
C ASP A 77 -11.49 14.54 -21.66
N ALA A 78 -10.21 14.29 -21.32
CA ALA A 78 -9.75 13.05 -20.72
C ALA A 78 -8.56 13.27 -19.78
N LEU A 79 -8.38 12.40 -18.77
CA LEU A 79 -7.22 12.46 -17.86
C LEU A 79 -5.88 12.40 -18.58
N THR A 80 -5.81 11.74 -19.74
CA THR A 80 -4.56 11.66 -20.53
C THR A 80 -4.04 13.03 -20.99
N GLN A 81 -4.85 14.09 -20.93
CA GLN A 81 -4.44 15.46 -21.25
C GLN A 81 -3.79 16.20 -20.06
N VAL A 82 -3.86 15.65 -18.85
CA VAL A 82 -3.20 16.21 -17.67
C VAL A 82 -2.00 15.36 -17.26
N PRO A 83 -0.93 15.97 -16.70
CA PRO A 83 0.17 15.20 -16.14
C PRO A 83 -0.33 14.21 -15.10
N GLN A 84 0.20 12.98 -15.13
CA GLN A 84 -0.15 11.90 -14.19
C GLN A 84 -1.59 11.39 -14.29
N GLY A 85 -2.32 11.68 -15.37
CA GLY A 85 -3.69 11.18 -15.56
C GLY A 85 -3.79 9.67 -15.81
N ASP A 86 -2.67 9.02 -16.09
CA ASP A 86 -2.47 7.58 -16.24
C ASP A 86 -2.01 6.89 -14.95
N ARG A 87 -1.98 7.63 -13.82
CA ARG A 87 -1.66 7.07 -12.50
C ARG A 87 -2.70 6.01 -12.11
N LYS A 88 -2.20 4.96 -11.46
CA LYS A 88 -3.04 3.92 -10.85
C LYS A 88 -3.15 4.14 -9.35
N ASP A 89 -4.32 3.83 -8.81
CA ASP A 89 -4.54 3.77 -7.38
C ASP A 89 -3.68 2.67 -6.73
N PRO A 90 -3.57 2.65 -5.39
CA PRO A 90 -2.80 1.63 -4.66
C PRO A 90 -3.35 0.20 -4.80
N TRP A 91 -4.55 0.04 -5.36
CA TRP A 91 -5.17 -1.26 -5.66
C TRP A 91 -4.98 -1.69 -7.12
N GLY A 92 -4.28 -0.88 -7.93
CA GLY A 92 -3.89 -1.17 -9.31
C GLY A 92 -4.91 -0.76 -10.38
N ARG A 93 -5.97 -0.01 -10.02
CA ARG A 93 -6.98 0.50 -10.96
C ARG A 93 -6.60 1.91 -11.41
N LEU A 94 -7.03 2.29 -12.61
CA LEU A 94 -6.87 3.67 -13.08
C LEU A 94 -7.91 4.57 -12.40
N TYR A 95 -7.54 5.82 -12.13
CA TYR A 95 -8.51 6.84 -11.75
C TYR A 95 -9.48 7.10 -12.89
N GLU A 96 -10.74 7.32 -12.55
CA GLU A 96 -11.80 7.64 -13.49
C GLU A 96 -12.17 9.12 -13.40
N TYR A 97 -12.42 9.70 -14.58
CA TYR A 97 -12.76 11.11 -14.73
C TYR A 97 -13.97 11.26 -15.61
N LEU A 98 -14.87 12.15 -15.20
CA LEU A 98 -16.05 12.50 -15.94
C LEU A 98 -16.21 14.02 -15.95
N LYS A 99 -16.06 14.62 -17.12
CA LYS A 99 -16.33 16.04 -17.35
C LYS A 99 -17.84 16.27 -17.32
N ILE A 100 -18.30 17.22 -16.50
CA ILE A 100 -19.73 17.57 -16.37
C ILE A 100 -19.99 18.93 -17.02
N GLU A 101 -19.05 19.87 -16.87
CA GLU A 101 -19.11 21.20 -17.47
C GLU A 101 -19.14 21.13 -19.00
N GLY A 102 -20.21 21.67 -19.60
CA GLY A 102 -20.38 21.74 -21.05
C GLY A 102 -20.77 20.41 -21.72
N ASP A 103 -20.94 19.32 -20.96
CA ASP A 103 -21.39 18.03 -21.47
C ASP A 103 -22.81 17.69 -20.98
N GLU A 104 -23.80 18.01 -21.81
CA GLU A 104 -25.21 17.68 -21.57
C GLU A 104 -25.50 16.17 -21.55
N LYS A 105 -24.59 15.33 -22.08
CA LYS A 105 -24.72 13.87 -22.02
C LYS A 105 -24.19 13.32 -20.71
N ALA A 106 -23.12 13.91 -20.16
CA ALA A 106 -22.61 13.55 -18.84
C ALA A 106 -23.69 13.75 -17.77
N THR A 107 -24.35 14.90 -17.76
CA THR A 107 -25.44 15.23 -16.82
C THR A 107 -26.65 14.28 -16.87
N LYS A 108 -26.88 13.58 -17.99
CA LYS A 108 -27.95 12.57 -18.09
C LYS A 108 -27.50 11.16 -17.72
N GLY A 109 -26.21 10.82 -17.91
CA GLY A 109 -25.65 9.48 -17.74
C GLY A 109 -25.01 9.20 -16.37
N ASN A 110 -23.74 8.77 -16.41
CA ASN A 110 -22.93 8.22 -15.29
C ASN A 110 -22.57 9.21 -14.17
N VAL A 111 -23.11 10.42 -14.19
CA VAL A 111 -22.87 11.41 -13.13
C VAL A 111 -23.44 10.92 -11.80
N ARG A 112 -22.70 11.15 -10.73
CA ARG A 112 -23.19 10.90 -9.37
C ARG A 112 -24.33 11.88 -9.06
N LYS A 113 -25.53 11.34 -8.85
CA LYS A 113 -26.75 12.12 -8.63
C LYS A 113 -27.17 12.10 -7.16
N ASP A 114 -27.73 13.20 -6.70
CA ASP A 114 -28.39 13.31 -5.40
C ASP A 114 -29.76 12.62 -5.41
N LYS A 115 -30.45 12.63 -4.26
CA LYS A 115 -31.79 12.05 -4.11
C LYS A 115 -32.86 12.78 -4.95
N ALA A 116 -32.58 14.00 -5.39
CA ALA A 116 -33.41 14.81 -6.27
C ALA A 116 -32.99 14.71 -7.76
N THR A 117 -32.11 13.74 -8.09
CA THR A 117 -31.57 13.44 -9.43
C THR A 117 -30.66 14.51 -10.05
N ASN A 118 -30.22 15.51 -9.27
CA ASN A 118 -29.27 16.51 -9.72
C ASN A 118 -27.83 15.98 -9.59
N PRO A 119 -26.92 16.36 -10.50
CA PRO A 119 -25.48 16.16 -10.31
C PRO A 119 -25.00 16.67 -8.95
N ILE A 120 -24.18 15.88 -8.26
CA ILE A 120 -23.57 16.29 -6.98
C ILE A 120 -22.44 17.29 -7.24
N ASN A 121 -21.67 17.10 -8.32
CA ASN A 121 -20.62 18.02 -8.76
C ASN A 121 -21.05 18.74 -10.04
N ALA A 122 -20.63 19.99 -10.20
CA ALA A 122 -21.03 20.85 -11.32
C ALA A 122 -19.97 20.93 -12.43
N ASP A 123 -18.71 20.69 -12.09
CA ASP A 123 -17.55 20.83 -12.96
C ASP A 123 -17.09 19.47 -13.50
N PHE A 124 -16.69 18.56 -12.62
CA PHE A 124 -16.28 17.20 -12.98
C PHE A 124 -16.35 16.23 -11.80
N ASP A 125 -16.33 14.94 -12.11
CA ASP A 125 -16.12 13.86 -11.15
C ASP A 125 -14.73 13.25 -11.36
N LEU A 126 -14.03 13.00 -10.24
CA LEU A 126 -12.79 12.22 -10.17
C LEU A 126 -12.94 11.17 -9.06
N TYR A 127 -12.61 9.92 -9.32
CA TYR A 127 -12.73 8.82 -8.35
C TYR A 127 -11.79 7.64 -8.64
#